data_AF-A0A7Y5LP35-F1
#
_entry.id   AF-A0A7Y5LP35-F1
#
_cell.length_a   1.000
_cell.length_b   1.000
_cell.length_c   1.000
_cell.angle_alpha   90.00
_cell.angle_beta   90.00
_cell.angle_gamma   90.00
#
_symmetry.space_group_name_H-M   'P 1'
#
loop_
_entity.id
_entity.type
_entity.pdbx_description
1 polymer ?
#
loop_
_entity_poly.entity_id
_entity_poly.type
_entity_poly.pdbx_seq_one_letter_code
_entity_poly.pdbx_strand_id
1 'polypeptide(L)'
;MAITEAMWVHGHAMRVEYPDRLSSTWRAGFYVRTVGKPNSTNWFHFAVPTTVIVKNKRQMVDSVMLRFRAGSNHASVTNVHVYDGPTRIATHDGLDISPSGFEFHRFNVAGKPDVLWGIGISIGVKFSGTTDAQNTLEFSSAGCDFNLFETVRLHFKVLTAPDIAIDTMLDSMRQVYEPAGFRVVRASDENLNLPDLNVVDVGQCRRGQTTDEQDTLFANRNNAGANDVVVYFVDATSPPYNGCAAHPTGQPGAVVASGATRWTLGHEVGHVLGLSHVNNNDQLMTGNGTSSITNPPPDLATSEITTMRNSNLTINP
;
A
#
# COMPACT_ATOMS: atom_id res chain seq x y z
N MET A 1 -8.17 -9.37 4.26
CA MET A 1 -7.35 -9.32 5.49
C MET A 1 -8.18 -8.72 6.61
N ALA A 2 -7.92 -9.10 7.85
CA ALA A 2 -8.62 -8.54 9.00
C ALA A 2 -8.16 -7.09 9.25
N ILE A 3 -9.11 -6.19 9.49
CA ILE A 3 -8.81 -4.82 9.92
C ILE A 3 -8.13 -4.89 11.29
N THR A 4 -6.98 -4.26 11.42
CA THR A 4 -6.21 -4.30 12.67
C THR A 4 -6.69 -3.25 13.66
N GLU A 5 -7.19 -2.12 13.16
CA GLU A 5 -7.67 -1.01 13.97
C GLU A 5 -8.66 -0.16 13.18
N ALA A 6 -9.62 0.45 13.86
CA ALA A 6 -10.54 1.40 13.26
C ALA A 6 -10.77 2.58 14.21
N MET A 7 -10.64 3.80 13.71
CA MET A 7 -10.88 5.01 14.49
C MET A 7 -12.09 5.76 13.92
N TRP A 8 -12.99 6.16 14.81
CA TRP A 8 -14.24 6.80 14.44
C TRP A 8 -14.44 8.09 15.23
N VAL A 9 -15.07 9.06 14.57
CA VAL A 9 -15.57 10.29 15.19
C VAL A 9 -17.08 10.36 15.09
N HIS A 10 -17.66 10.89 16.14
CA HIS A 10 -19.08 11.18 16.19
C HIS A 10 -19.44 12.33 15.25
N GLY A 11 -20.65 12.33 14.70
CA GLY A 11 -21.18 13.37 13.79
C GLY A 11 -21.08 14.79 14.34
N HIS A 12 -21.00 14.95 15.65
CA HIS A 12 -20.82 16.24 16.32
C HIS A 12 -19.48 16.91 16.00
N ALA A 13 -18.47 16.12 15.63
CA ALA A 13 -17.15 16.59 15.24
C ALA A 13 -17.16 17.26 13.85
N MET A 14 -18.21 17.09 13.06
CA MET A 14 -18.31 17.66 11.71
C MET A 14 -18.09 19.18 11.73
N ARG A 15 -17.29 19.65 10.78
CA ARG A 15 -17.09 21.06 10.45
C ARG A 15 -17.68 21.36 9.08
N VAL A 16 -18.35 22.51 8.97
CA VAL A 16 -18.98 22.99 7.74
C VAL A 16 -18.08 24.05 7.11
N GLU A 17 -17.78 23.93 5.81
CA GLU A 17 -16.92 24.87 5.09
C GLU A 17 -17.63 26.19 4.76
N TYR A 18 -18.88 26.11 4.28
CA TYR A 18 -19.69 27.28 3.91
C TYR A 18 -20.97 27.37 4.75
N PRO A 19 -20.92 27.86 6.01
CA PRO A 19 -22.10 27.93 6.87
C PRO A 19 -23.25 28.77 6.30
N ASP A 20 -22.93 29.80 5.51
CA ASP A 20 -23.86 30.68 4.82
C ASP A 20 -24.72 29.97 3.76
N ARG A 21 -24.31 28.78 3.30
CA ARG A 21 -25.06 27.94 2.37
C ARG A 21 -26.03 26.97 3.06
N LEU A 22 -26.06 26.94 4.39
CA LEU A 22 -27.01 26.17 5.17
C LEU A 22 -28.14 27.07 5.69
N SER A 23 -29.35 26.55 5.72
CA SER A 23 -30.49 27.14 6.44
C SER A 23 -30.36 26.88 7.94
N SER A 24 -29.88 25.70 8.33
CA SER A 24 -29.64 25.38 9.75
C SER A 24 -28.58 24.28 9.92
N THR A 25 -27.98 24.27 11.11
CA THR A 25 -27.17 23.16 11.62
C THR A 25 -27.59 22.89 13.05
N TRP A 26 -27.94 21.63 13.35
CA TRP A 26 -28.38 21.23 14.68
C TRP A 26 -27.68 19.94 15.10
N ARG A 27 -27.12 19.93 16.30
CA ARG A 27 -26.50 18.73 16.90
C ARG A 27 -27.53 18.10 17.83
N ALA A 28 -27.93 16.88 17.53
CA ALA A 28 -29.06 16.21 18.18
C ALA A 28 -28.72 14.77 18.53
N GLY A 29 -28.73 14.46 19.83
CA GLY A 29 -28.52 13.09 20.31
C GLY A 29 -27.19 12.51 19.82
N PHE A 30 -27.25 11.64 18.81
CA PHE A 30 -26.09 10.93 18.25
C PHE A 30 -25.70 11.38 16.83
N TYR A 31 -26.23 12.49 16.31
CA TYR A 31 -25.92 12.96 14.96
C TYR A 31 -25.90 14.49 14.84
N VAL A 32 -25.36 14.98 13.73
CA VAL A 32 -25.54 16.37 13.29
C VAL A 32 -26.50 16.41 12.11
N ARG A 33 -27.50 17.27 12.18
CA ARG A 33 -28.40 17.63 11.09
C ARG A 33 -27.91 18.91 10.42
N THR A 34 -27.89 18.89 9.11
CA THR A 34 -27.73 20.08 8.28
C THR A 34 -28.91 20.18 7.33
N VAL A 35 -29.41 21.41 7.15
CA VAL A 35 -30.40 21.72 6.13
C VAL A 35 -29.75 22.69 5.16
N GLY A 36 -29.55 22.26 3.91
CA GLY A 36 -28.98 23.12 2.88
C GLY A 36 -30.00 24.09 2.28
N LYS A 37 -29.51 25.24 1.81
CA LYS A 37 -30.33 26.14 1.00
C LYS A 37 -30.60 25.49 -0.37
N PRO A 38 -31.76 25.76 -1.02
CA PRO A 38 -32.05 25.24 -2.34
C PRO A 38 -30.95 25.58 -3.37
N ASN A 39 -30.65 24.63 -4.26
CA ASN A 39 -29.66 24.74 -5.33
C ASN A 39 -28.27 25.16 -4.84
N SER A 40 -27.81 24.55 -3.73
CA SER A 40 -26.50 24.84 -3.15
C SER A 40 -25.64 23.58 -3.01
N THR A 41 -24.33 23.80 -2.87
CA THR A 41 -23.35 22.77 -2.53
C THR A 41 -22.53 23.20 -1.32
N ASN A 42 -22.02 22.23 -0.59
CA ASN A 42 -21.18 22.48 0.58
C ASN A 42 -20.11 21.40 0.72
N TRP A 43 -19.16 21.65 1.62
CA TRP A 43 -18.16 20.69 2.06
C TRP A 43 -18.24 20.53 3.57
N PHE A 44 -18.21 19.27 4.00
CA PHE A 44 -18.17 18.90 5.41
C PHE A 44 -16.87 18.14 5.72
N HIS A 45 -16.26 18.42 6.86
CA HIS A 45 -14.98 17.84 7.24
C HIS A 45 -15.05 17.11 8.57
N PHE A 46 -14.42 15.94 8.60
CA PHE A 46 -14.14 15.16 9.80
C PHE A 46 -12.63 15.00 9.96
N ALA A 47 -12.11 15.37 11.12
CA ALA A 47 -10.74 15.05 11.52
C ALA A 47 -10.78 13.74 12.33
N VAL A 48 -10.23 12.66 11.78
CA VAL A 48 -10.20 11.35 12.45
C VAL A 48 -9.00 11.32 13.41
N PRO A 49 -9.19 11.05 14.72
CA PRO A 49 -8.08 10.81 15.64
C PRO A 49 -7.24 9.65 15.12
N THR A 50 -6.03 9.95 14.67
CA THR A 50 -5.23 9.04 13.86
C THR A 50 -4.03 8.56 14.67
N THR A 51 -3.96 7.25 14.90
CA THR A 51 -2.86 6.57 15.60
C THR A 51 -1.74 6.22 14.61
N VAL A 52 -0.98 7.23 14.18
CA VAL A 52 0.05 7.12 13.12
C VAL A 52 1.01 5.93 13.27
N ILE A 53 1.42 5.61 14.51
CA ILE A 53 2.33 4.50 14.81
C ILE A 53 1.69 3.60 15.88
N VAL A 54 1.58 2.31 15.59
CA VAL A 54 1.09 1.27 16.50
C VAL A 54 2.06 0.10 16.43
N LYS A 55 2.44 -0.45 17.59
CA LYS A 55 3.46 -1.52 17.70
C LYS A 55 4.80 -1.19 17.02
N ASN A 56 5.25 0.06 17.15
CA ASN A 56 6.46 0.58 16.48
C ASN A 56 6.42 0.56 14.94
N LYS A 57 5.23 0.38 14.35
CA LYS A 57 5.02 0.44 12.92
C LYS A 57 4.03 1.51 12.52
N ARG A 58 4.29 2.08 11.35
CA ARG A 58 3.38 3.02 10.72
C ARG A 58 2.13 2.30 10.23
N GLN A 59 0.96 2.82 10.58
CA GLN A 59 -0.31 2.29 10.07
C GLN A 59 -0.47 2.61 8.58
N MET A 60 -1.35 1.89 7.90
CA MET A 60 -1.77 2.17 6.53
C MET A 60 -3.27 2.36 6.46
N VAL A 61 -3.71 3.27 5.59
CA VAL A 61 -5.13 3.55 5.37
C VAL A 61 -5.75 2.46 4.52
N ASP A 62 -6.77 1.77 5.01
CA ASP A 62 -7.52 0.80 4.20
C ASP A 62 -8.67 1.49 3.46
N SER A 63 -9.53 2.15 4.23
CA SER A 63 -10.73 2.81 3.74
C SER A 63 -11.21 3.85 4.72
N VAL A 64 -11.95 4.84 4.22
CA VAL A 64 -12.74 5.72 5.07
C VAL A 64 -14.21 5.35 5.00
N MET A 65 -14.95 5.65 6.05
CA MET A 65 -16.34 5.24 6.20
C MET A 65 -17.19 6.39 6.68
N LEU A 66 -18.41 6.45 6.16
CA LEU A 66 -19.44 7.40 6.56
C LEU A 66 -20.65 6.63 7.08
N ARG A 67 -21.28 7.17 8.13
CA ARG A 67 -22.60 6.72 8.56
C ARG A 67 -23.55 7.90 8.61
N PHE A 68 -24.48 7.95 7.66
CA PHE A 68 -25.34 9.11 7.43
C PHE A 68 -26.67 8.73 6.80
N ARG A 69 -27.60 9.68 6.78
CA ARG A 69 -28.88 9.60 6.06
C ARG A 69 -29.25 10.92 5.40
N ALA A 70 -30.12 10.85 4.42
CA ALA A 70 -30.71 11.97 3.71
C ALA A 70 -32.23 12.03 3.95
N GLY A 71 -32.77 13.24 4.00
CA GLY A 71 -34.22 13.46 4.08
C GLY A 71 -34.94 13.18 2.75
N SER A 72 -34.21 13.23 1.63
CA SER A 72 -34.69 12.83 0.31
C SER A 72 -33.52 12.62 -0.67
N ASN A 73 -33.81 12.19 -1.90
CA ASN A 73 -32.85 12.15 -3.00
C ASN A 73 -32.42 13.53 -3.52
N HIS A 74 -33.00 14.62 -3.01
CA HIS A 74 -32.58 15.97 -3.35
C HIS A 74 -31.38 16.47 -2.52
N ALA A 75 -31.01 15.75 -1.46
CA ALA A 75 -29.82 16.01 -0.67
C ALA A 75 -28.92 14.79 -0.72
N SER A 76 -27.69 14.94 -1.20
CA SER A 76 -26.80 13.79 -1.41
C SER A 76 -25.33 14.11 -1.12
N VAL A 77 -24.59 13.07 -0.78
CA VAL A 77 -23.13 13.09 -0.82
C VAL A 77 -22.68 12.89 -2.25
N THR A 78 -21.89 13.83 -2.75
CA THR A 78 -21.38 13.87 -4.14
C THR A 78 -19.91 13.54 -4.25
N ASN A 79 -19.15 13.78 -3.17
CA ASN A 79 -17.71 13.56 -3.16
C ASN A 79 -17.26 13.08 -1.78
N VAL A 80 -16.25 12.20 -1.75
CA VAL A 80 -15.50 11.86 -0.53
C VAL A 80 -14.02 11.92 -0.86
N HIS A 81 -13.31 12.87 -0.25
CA HIS A 81 -11.86 13.06 -0.39
C HIS A 81 -11.17 12.70 0.92
N VAL A 82 -10.08 11.94 0.82
CA VAL A 82 -9.27 11.51 1.96
C VAL A 82 -7.94 12.23 1.90
N TYR A 83 -7.54 12.81 3.02
CA TYR A 83 -6.28 13.50 3.20
C TYR A 83 -5.45 12.83 4.29
N ASP A 84 -4.14 12.84 4.10
CA ASP A 84 -3.15 12.61 5.15
C ASP A 84 -2.27 13.86 5.28
N GLY A 85 -2.48 14.62 6.35
CA GLY A 85 -1.94 15.97 6.45
C GLY A 85 -2.41 16.85 5.27
N PRO A 86 -1.51 17.54 4.55
CA PRO A 86 -1.88 18.37 3.40
C PRO A 86 -2.12 17.57 2.11
N THR A 87 -1.75 16.28 2.07
CA THR A 87 -1.77 15.49 0.84
C THR A 87 -3.11 14.77 0.68
N ARG A 88 -3.77 14.94 -0.46
CA ARG A 88 -4.96 14.17 -0.80
C ARG A 88 -4.55 12.79 -1.31
N ILE A 89 -4.92 11.74 -0.58
CA ILE A 89 -4.51 10.36 -0.85
C ILE A 89 -5.61 9.52 -1.54
N ALA A 90 -6.87 9.97 -1.51
CA ALA A 90 -7.93 9.36 -2.31
C ALA A 90 -9.04 10.36 -2.64
N THR A 91 -9.73 10.08 -3.76
CA THR A 91 -10.89 10.82 -4.25
C THR A 91 -11.96 9.86 -4.72
N HIS A 92 -13.19 10.06 -4.24
CA HIS A 92 -14.39 9.39 -4.72
C HIS A 92 -15.33 10.48 -5.20
N ASP A 93 -15.36 10.72 -6.51
CA ASP A 93 -16.14 11.80 -7.14
C ASP A 93 -17.32 11.24 -7.93
N GLY A 94 -18.27 12.11 -8.29
CA GLY A 94 -19.42 11.73 -9.12
C GLY A 94 -20.43 10.84 -8.39
N LEU A 95 -20.47 10.91 -7.06
CA LEU A 95 -21.39 10.16 -6.23
C LEU A 95 -22.79 10.80 -6.27
N ASP A 96 -23.81 10.02 -5.96
CA ASP A 96 -25.16 10.53 -5.69
C ASP A 96 -25.84 9.70 -4.59
N ILE A 97 -25.26 9.76 -3.39
CA ILE A 97 -25.61 8.87 -2.28
C ILE A 97 -26.58 9.58 -1.32
N SER A 98 -27.82 9.09 -1.25
CA SER A 98 -28.92 9.63 -0.43
C SER A 98 -29.67 8.52 0.33
N PRO A 99 -29.03 7.80 1.27
CA PRO A 99 -29.64 6.72 2.03
C PRO A 99 -30.78 7.25 2.90
N SER A 100 -31.88 6.50 3.01
CA SER A 100 -33.05 6.92 3.81
C SER A 100 -32.88 6.61 5.31
N GLY A 101 -32.07 5.60 5.62
CA GLY A 101 -31.64 5.25 6.98
C GLY A 101 -30.21 5.68 7.26
N PHE A 102 -29.77 5.57 8.53
CA PHE A 102 -28.36 5.74 8.89
C PHE A 102 -27.55 4.54 8.39
N GLU A 103 -27.23 4.56 7.10
CA GLU A 103 -26.52 3.51 6.38
C GLU A 103 -25.00 3.70 6.47
N PHE A 104 -24.29 2.58 6.37
CA PHE A 104 -22.84 2.53 6.37
C PHE A 104 -22.34 2.54 4.92
N HIS A 105 -21.48 3.49 4.59
CA HIS A 105 -20.80 3.57 3.29
C HIS A 105 -19.30 3.53 3.49
N ARG A 106 -18.62 2.65 2.75
CA ARG A 106 -17.17 2.45 2.78
C ARG A 106 -16.54 2.89 1.47
N PHE A 107 -15.42 3.59 1.57
CA PHE A 107 -14.68 4.17 0.45
C PHE A 107 -13.23 3.71 0.54
N ASN A 108 -12.83 2.82 -0.36
CA ASN A 108 -11.50 2.19 -0.35
C ASN A 108 -10.41 3.17 -0.77
N VAL A 109 -9.27 3.15 -0.08
CA VAL A 109 -8.08 3.91 -0.47
C VAL A 109 -7.13 3.00 -1.24
N ALA A 110 -6.96 3.27 -2.53
CA ALA A 110 -6.12 2.47 -3.41
C ALA A 110 -4.64 2.50 -2.97
N GLY A 111 -3.96 1.36 -3.08
CA GLY A 111 -2.55 1.22 -2.68
C GLY A 111 -2.29 1.27 -1.16
N LYS A 112 -3.35 1.48 -0.36
CA LYS A 112 -3.31 1.48 1.12
C LYS A 112 -2.09 2.23 1.68
N PRO A 113 -1.94 3.53 1.38
CA PRO A 113 -0.74 4.27 1.69
C PRO A 113 -0.48 4.33 3.19
N ASP A 114 0.79 4.50 3.53
CA ASP A 114 1.22 4.72 4.90
C ASP A 114 0.58 6.01 5.45
N VAL A 115 0.18 5.98 6.71
CA VAL A 115 -0.29 7.14 7.46
C VAL A 115 0.94 7.91 7.95
N LEU A 116 1.22 9.07 7.38
CA LEU A 116 2.35 9.91 7.74
C LEU A 116 2.02 10.84 8.90
N TRP A 117 0.83 11.44 8.88
CA TRP A 117 0.47 12.54 9.78
C TRP A 117 -0.89 12.36 10.44
N GLY A 118 -1.99 12.48 9.69
CA GLY A 118 -3.33 12.54 10.28
C GLY A 118 -4.41 12.55 9.21
N ILE A 119 -5.41 11.68 9.40
CA ILE A 119 -6.46 11.44 8.41
C ILE A 119 -7.59 12.46 8.54
N GLY A 120 -7.83 13.16 7.43
CA GLY A 120 -8.97 14.03 7.21
C GLY A 120 -9.92 13.46 6.16
N ILE A 121 -11.23 13.54 6.41
CA ILE A 121 -12.27 13.17 5.46
C ILE A 121 -13.03 14.44 5.09
N SER A 122 -13.02 14.80 3.81
CA SER A 122 -13.80 15.92 3.25
C SER A 122 -14.92 15.39 2.37
N ILE A 123 -16.13 15.86 2.61
CA ILE A 123 -17.36 15.31 2.01
C ILE A 123 -18.04 16.44 1.25
N GLY A 124 -18.09 16.32 -0.08
CA GLY A 124 -18.87 17.20 -0.93
C GLY A 124 -20.34 16.79 -0.88
N VAL A 125 -21.23 17.77 -0.75
CA VAL A 125 -22.68 17.55 -0.72
C VAL A 125 -23.42 18.51 -1.64
N LYS A 126 -24.58 18.07 -2.13
CA LYS A 126 -25.53 18.91 -2.89
C LYS A 126 -26.89 18.96 -2.22
N PHE A 127 -27.59 20.07 -2.42
CA PHE A 127 -28.97 20.31 -1.97
C PHE A 127 -29.76 20.93 -3.13
N SER A 128 -30.75 20.22 -3.65
CA SER A 128 -31.54 20.59 -4.83
C SER A 128 -33.05 20.66 -4.57
N GLY A 129 -33.45 20.40 -3.33
CA GLY A 129 -34.83 20.38 -2.90
C GLY A 129 -35.37 21.78 -2.66
N THR A 130 -36.69 21.88 -2.55
CA THR A 130 -37.40 23.15 -2.33
C THR A 130 -37.89 23.31 -0.89
N THR A 131 -37.81 22.25 -0.08
CA THR A 131 -38.19 22.25 1.34
C THR A 131 -37.02 21.82 2.23
N ASP A 132 -37.07 22.23 3.50
CA ASP A 132 -36.07 21.83 4.50
C ASP A 132 -35.96 20.31 4.65
N ALA A 133 -37.10 19.60 4.62
CA ALA A 133 -37.13 18.15 4.69
C ALA A 133 -36.39 17.50 3.52
N GLN A 134 -36.58 18.03 2.30
CA GLN A 134 -35.86 17.53 1.12
C GLN A 134 -34.36 17.81 1.20
N ASN A 135 -33.95 18.96 1.74
CA ASN A 135 -32.56 19.40 1.84
C ASN A 135 -31.85 18.99 3.13
N THR A 136 -32.34 17.96 3.82
CA THR A 136 -31.74 17.49 5.07
C THR A 136 -30.66 16.42 4.80
N LEU A 137 -29.47 16.61 5.37
CA LEU A 137 -28.45 15.56 5.54
C LEU A 137 -28.09 15.43 7.02
N GLU A 138 -27.98 14.19 7.48
CA GLU A 138 -27.67 13.86 8.86
C GLU A 138 -26.52 12.86 8.96
N PHE A 139 -25.45 13.24 9.65
CA PHE A 139 -24.27 12.38 9.85
C PHE A 139 -24.20 11.93 11.30
N SER A 140 -24.19 10.62 11.54
CA SER A 140 -23.98 10.06 12.90
C SER A 140 -22.50 9.86 13.21
N SER A 141 -21.68 9.52 12.21
CA SER A 141 -20.25 9.30 12.39
C SER A 141 -19.49 9.23 11.07
N ALA A 142 -18.19 9.38 11.16
CA ALA A 142 -17.23 9.07 10.10
C ALA A 142 -16.00 8.40 10.72
N GLY A 143 -15.27 7.60 9.96
CA GLY A 143 -14.11 6.88 10.49
C GLY A 143 -13.16 6.41 9.41
N CYS A 144 -12.05 5.82 9.87
CA CYS A 144 -11.02 5.25 9.03
C CYS A 144 -10.63 3.87 9.56
N ASP A 145 -10.60 2.89 8.66
CA ASP A 145 -10.02 1.57 8.91
C ASP A 145 -8.53 1.65 8.61
N PHE A 146 -7.73 1.12 9.53
CA PHE A 146 -6.29 1.02 9.42
C PHE A 146 -5.84 -0.44 9.38
N ASN A 147 -4.78 -0.69 8.62
CA ASN A 147 -4.08 -1.95 8.61
C ASN A 147 -2.64 -1.77 9.09
N LEU A 148 -2.15 -2.80 9.76
CA LEU A 148 -0.73 -3.04 9.98
C LEU A 148 -0.34 -4.27 9.16
N PHE A 149 0.45 -4.10 8.12
CA PHE A 149 0.96 -5.23 7.35
C PHE A 149 2.30 -5.71 7.89
N GLU A 150 2.51 -7.00 7.75
CA GLU A 150 3.82 -7.62 7.73
C GLU A 150 4.69 -6.90 6.70
N THR A 151 5.96 -6.64 7.02
CA THR A 151 6.80 -5.76 6.19
C THR A 151 8.05 -6.47 5.71
N VAL A 152 8.32 -6.37 4.41
CA VAL A 152 9.60 -6.73 3.80
C VAL A 152 10.33 -5.43 3.48
N ARG A 153 11.49 -5.23 4.10
CA ARG A 153 12.31 -4.02 3.94
C ARG A 153 13.46 -4.32 2.98
N LEU A 154 13.55 -3.52 1.92
CA LEU A 154 14.53 -3.68 0.84
C LEU A 154 15.53 -2.53 0.86
N HIS A 155 16.81 -2.84 0.73
CA HIS A 155 17.88 -1.89 0.47
C HIS A 155 18.46 -2.17 -0.91
N PHE A 156 18.51 -1.16 -1.77
CA PHE A 156 19.01 -1.31 -3.13
C PHE A 156 20.44 -0.82 -3.24
N LYS A 157 21.27 -1.66 -3.85
CA LYS A 157 22.69 -1.41 -4.13
C LYS A 157 22.86 -1.48 -5.65
N VAL A 158 23.30 -0.40 -6.28
CA VAL A 158 23.33 -0.28 -7.74
C VAL A 158 24.76 -0.17 -8.21
N LEU A 159 25.23 -1.17 -8.93
CA LEU A 159 26.47 -1.15 -9.72
C LEU A 159 26.18 -0.71 -11.15
N THR A 160 25.13 -1.31 -11.73
CA THR A 160 24.59 -0.94 -13.05
C THR A 160 23.10 -0.70 -12.94
N ALA A 161 22.61 0.38 -13.54
CA ALA A 161 21.18 0.64 -13.62
C ALA A 161 20.53 -0.40 -14.55
N PRO A 162 19.44 -1.07 -14.12
CA PRO A 162 18.74 -2.04 -14.97
C PRO A 162 18.03 -1.36 -16.14
N ASP A 163 17.83 -2.11 -17.23
CA ASP A 163 17.11 -1.65 -18.42
C ASP A 163 15.66 -1.26 -18.08
N ILE A 164 15.04 -2.00 -17.16
CA ILE A 164 13.76 -1.66 -16.55
C ILE A 164 14.02 -0.92 -15.25
N ALA A 165 13.54 0.32 -15.15
CA ALA A 165 13.74 1.16 -13.97
C ALA A 165 13.35 0.43 -12.66
N ILE A 166 14.19 0.60 -11.63
CA ILE A 166 14.01 -0.02 -10.30
C ILE A 166 12.62 0.27 -9.72
N ASP A 167 12.10 1.48 -9.90
CA ASP A 167 10.75 1.85 -9.45
C ASP A 167 9.67 0.99 -10.12
N THR A 168 9.78 0.71 -11.42
CA THR A 168 8.87 -0.18 -12.14
C THR A 168 8.93 -1.61 -11.61
N MET A 169 10.13 -2.11 -11.28
CA MET A 169 10.30 -3.45 -10.70
C MET A 169 9.71 -3.51 -9.29
N LEU A 170 9.95 -2.47 -8.47
CA LEU A 170 9.41 -2.37 -7.11
C LEU A 170 7.89 -2.27 -7.11
N ASP A 171 7.31 -1.46 -7.98
CA ASP A 171 5.84 -1.35 -8.10
C ASP A 171 5.23 -2.65 -8.61
N SER A 172 5.92 -3.36 -9.50
CA SER A 172 5.51 -4.71 -9.95
C SER A 172 5.54 -5.70 -8.79
N MET A 173 6.58 -5.69 -7.96
CA MET A 173 6.63 -6.52 -6.75
C MET A 173 5.49 -6.19 -5.78
N ARG A 174 5.19 -4.89 -5.57
CA ARG A 174 4.09 -4.45 -4.71
C ARG A 174 2.72 -4.91 -5.21
N GLN A 175 2.49 -4.90 -6.52
CA GLN A 175 1.25 -5.42 -7.13
C GLN A 175 0.98 -6.88 -6.77
N VAL A 176 2.03 -7.66 -6.48
CA VAL A 176 1.91 -9.07 -6.09
C VAL A 176 1.88 -9.24 -4.56
N TYR A 177 2.77 -8.55 -3.83
CA TYR A 177 2.99 -8.78 -2.40
C TYR A 177 1.95 -8.10 -1.50
N GLU A 178 1.52 -6.89 -1.86
CA GLU A 178 0.63 -6.11 -1.00
C GLU A 178 -0.80 -6.68 -0.92
N PRO A 179 -1.39 -7.18 -2.03
CA PRO A 179 -2.67 -7.91 -1.93
C PRO A 179 -2.57 -9.17 -1.06
N ALA A 180 -1.40 -9.81 -1.02
CA ALA A 180 -1.11 -10.97 -0.17
C ALA A 180 -0.85 -10.62 1.32
N GLY A 181 -0.76 -9.33 1.65
CA GLY A 181 -0.59 -8.84 3.01
C GLY A 181 0.82 -8.48 3.44
N PHE A 182 1.73 -8.33 2.49
CA PHE A 182 3.11 -7.91 2.75
C PHE A 182 3.36 -6.52 2.18
N ARG A 183 3.67 -5.56 3.05
CA ARG A 183 4.13 -4.23 2.63
C ARG A 183 5.59 -4.31 2.20
N VAL A 184 5.90 -3.76 1.02
CA VAL A 184 7.27 -3.69 0.51
C VAL A 184 7.79 -2.26 0.64
N VAL A 185 8.81 -2.09 1.47
CA VAL A 185 9.43 -0.78 1.77
C VAL A 185 10.81 -0.71 1.15
N ARG A 186 11.03 0.28 0.28
CA ARG A 186 12.38 0.71 -0.15
C ARG A 186 12.97 1.56 0.98
N ALA A 187 13.91 0.99 1.72
CA ALA A 187 14.48 1.59 2.92
C ALA A 187 15.67 2.50 2.64
N SER A 188 16.51 2.16 1.66
CA SER A 188 17.61 3.01 1.20
C SER A 188 18.08 2.62 -0.20
N ASP A 189 18.82 3.55 -0.81
CA ASP A 189 19.54 3.36 -2.06
C ASP A 189 21.00 3.72 -1.90
N GLU A 190 21.87 3.00 -2.59
CA GLU A 190 23.31 3.27 -2.64
C GLU A 190 23.86 2.86 -4.00
N ASN A 191 24.64 3.74 -4.63
CA ASN A 191 25.45 3.36 -5.78
C ASN A 191 26.77 2.80 -5.28
N LEU A 192 27.13 1.60 -5.75
CA LEU A 192 28.41 0.98 -5.45
C LEU A 192 29.37 1.16 -6.63
N ASN A 193 30.67 1.14 -6.35
CA ASN A 193 31.72 1.14 -7.36
C ASN A 193 32.65 -0.05 -7.14
N LEU A 194 32.25 -1.20 -7.69
CA LEU A 194 32.96 -2.48 -7.62
C LEU A 194 33.02 -3.06 -9.04
N PRO A 195 33.84 -2.50 -9.94
CA PRO A 195 33.81 -2.84 -11.37
C PRO A 195 34.08 -4.32 -11.65
N ASP A 196 34.92 -4.95 -10.83
CA ASP A 196 35.22 -6.39 -10.92
C ASP A 196 34.06 -7.29 -10.48
N LEU A 197 33.01 -6.71 -9.87
CA LEU A 197 31.79 -7.40 -9.41
C LEU A 197 30.55 -6.92 -10.16
N ASN A 198 30.71 -6.35 -11.35
CA ASN A 198 29.56 -5.90 -12.16
C ASN A 198 29.01 -7.03 -13.06
N VAL A 199 29.83 -8.03 -13.36
CA VAL A 199 29.40 -9.34 -13.87
C VAL A 199 29.72 -10.35 -12.78
N VAL A 200 28.71 -10.76 -12.02
CA VAL A 200 28.91 -11.53 -10.79
C VAL A 200 28.82 -13.03 -11.05
N ASP A 201 29.84 -13.80 -10.70
CA ASP A 201 29.75 -15.24 -10.58
C ASP A 201 28.78 -15.62 -9.46
N VAL A 202 27.65 -16.23 -9.79
CA VAL A 202 26.64 -16.71 -8.85
C VAL A 202 26.58 -18.24 -8.79
N GLY A 203 27.52 -18.91 -9.44
CA GLY A 203 27.58 -20.37 -9.54
C GLY A 203 26.27 -20.95 -10.07
N GLN A 204 25.81 -22.06 -9.51
CA GLN A 204 24.53 -22.67 -9.92
C GLN A 204 23.29 -21.96 -9.33
N CYS A 205 23.48 -20.84 -8.62
CA CYS A 205 22.44 -20.15 -7.87
C CYS A 205 21.60 -21.09 -6.97
N ARG A 206 22.26 -21.90 -6.15
CA ARG A 206 21.59 -22.84 -5.26
C ARG A 206 21.50 -22.24 -3.86
N ARG A 207 20.29 -22.23 -3.28
CA ARG A 207 20.07 -21.74 -1.91
C ARG A 207 21.07 -22.37 -0.94
N GLY A 208 21.75 -21.52 -0.16
CA GLY A 208 22.76 -21.93 0.82
C GLY A 208 24.15 -22.20 0.25
N GLN A 209 24.39 -21.93 -1.04
CA GLN A 209 25.70 -22.02 -1.68
C GLN A 209 26.03 -20.69 -2.35
N THR A 210 27.15 -20.08 -1.97
CA THR A 210 27.65 -18.83 -2.55
C THR A 210 29.05 -19.00 -3.13
N THR A 211 29.39 -18.11 -4.05
CA THR A 211 30.75 -17.91 -4.58
C THR A 211 31.50 -16.84 -3.78
N ASP A 212 32.81 -16.75 -3.99
CA ASP A 212 33.65 -15.71 -3.37
C ASP A 212 33.23 -14.29 -3.82
N GLU A 213 32.75 -14.14 -5.06
CA GLU A 213 32.22 -12.88 -5.57
C GLU A 213 30.91 -12.49 -4.90
N GLN A 214 30.01 -13.45 -4.68
CA GLN A 214 28.79 -13.21 -3.89
C GLN A 214 29.14 -12.84 -2.45
N ASP A 215 30.06 -13.54 -1.80
CA ASP A 215 30.49 -13.22 -0.43
C ASP A 215 31.06 -11.79 -0.33
N THR A 216 31.87 -11.38 -1.32
CA THR A 216 32.45 -10.04 -1.38
C THR A 216 31.40 -8.97 -1.65
N LEU A 217 30.52 -9.19 -2.63
CA LEU A 217 29.44 -8.26 -2.95
C LEU A 217 28.49 -8.09 -1.76
N PHE A 218 28.09 -9.20 -1.15
CA PHE A 218 27.09 -9.22 -0.08
C PHE A 218 27.60 -8.65 1.24
N ALA A 219 28.91 -8.46 1.40
CA ALA A 219 29.48 -7.69 2.51
C ALA A 219 29.08 -6.19 2.47
N ASN A 220 28.67 -5.66 1.31
CA ASN A 220 28.29 -4.25 1.12
C ASN A 220 26.83 -3.96 1.51
N ARG A 221 26.40 -4.42 2.69
CA ARG A 221 25.01 -4.27 3.20
C ARG A 221 24.69 -2.90 3.78
N ASN A 222 25.58 -1.91 3.67
CA ASN A 222 25.56 -0.65 4.42
C ASN A 222 24.13 -0.14 4.70
N ASN A 223 23.85 0.19 5.97
CA ASN A 223 22.56 0.67 6.46
C ASN A 223 21.40 -0.36 6.50
N ALA A 224 21.62 -1.63 6.17
CA ALA A 224 20.63 -2.69 6.32
C ALA A 224 20.77 -3.42 7.66
N GLY A 225 19.65 -3.62 8.35
CA GLY A 225 19.57 -4.44 9.56
C GLY A 225 19.67 -5.93 9.28
N ALA A 226 19.70 -6.74 10.35
CA ALA A 226 19.80 -8.20 10.27
C ALA A 226 18.59 -8.86 9.56
N ASN A 227 17.41 -8.25 9.66
CA ASN A 227 16.16 -8.76 9.06
C ASN A 227 15.79 -8.03 7.76
N ASP A 228 16.64 -7.15 7.25
CA ASP A 228 16.40 -6.42 6.00
C ASP A 228 16.99 -7.19 4.81
N VAL A 229 16.34 -7.14 3.64
CA VAL A 229 16.82 -7.77 2.42
C VAL A 229 17.62 -6.76 1.59
N VAL A 230 18.81 -7.15 1.12
CA VAL A 230 19.63 -6.30 0.25
C VAL A 230 19.59 -6.82 -1.17
N VAL A 231 19.24 -5.97 -2.13
CA VAL A 231 19.21 -6.33 -3.56
C VAL A 231 20.30 -5.58 -4.30
N TYR A 232 21.15 -6.32 -5.01
CA TYR A 232 22.26 -5.82 -5.80
C TYR A 232 21.89 -5.83 -7.28
N PHE A 233 21.85 -4.65 -7.90
CA PHE A 233 21.64 -4.49 -9.34
C PHE A 233 22.99 -4.44 -10.05
N VAL A 234 23.22 -5.40 -10.93
CA VAL A 234 24.50 -5.64 -11.62
C VAL A 234 24.29 -5.67 -13.13
N ASP A 235 25.36 -5.59 -13.92
CA ASP A 235 25.25 -5.69 -15.38
C ASP A 235 24.76 -7.09 -15.79
N ALA A 236 25.44 -8.13 -15.34
CA ALA A 236 25.07 -9.52 -15.62
C ALA A 236 25.46 -10.47 -14.49
N THR A 237 25.00 -11.71 -14.58
CA THR A 237 25.49 -12.82 -13.76
C THR A 237 26.26 -13.83 -14.61
N SER A 238 27.12 -14.61 -13.98
CA SER A 238 27.79 -15.77 -14.57
C SER A 238 27.47 -17.00 -13.71
N PRO A 239 26.85 -18.07 -14.24
CA PRO A 239 26.17 -18.18 -15.53
C PRO A 239 25.08 -17.11 -15.73
N PRO A 240 24.62 -16.86 -16.98
CA PRO A 240 23.78 -15.70 -17.33
C PRO A 240 22.30 -15.88 -16.91
N TYR A 241 22.06 -15.87 -15.61
CA TYR A 241 20.71 -15.79 -15.03
C TYR A 241 20.23 -14.34 -14.95
N ASN A 242 18.91 -14.15 -14.94
CA ASN A 242 18.32 -12.82 -14.74
C ASN A 242 18.43 -12.34 -13.28
N GLY A 243 18.65 -13.26 -12.34
CA GLY A 243 18.82 -12.96 -10.94
C GLY A 243 19.34 -14.18 -10.18
N CYS A 244 19.76 -13.94 -8.95
CA CYS A 244 20.10 -15.00 -8.03
C CYS A 244 19.87 -14.60 -6.57
N ALA A 245 19.06 -15.38 -5.86
CA ALA A 245 18.78 -15.21 -4.43
C ALA A 245 19.67 -16.05 -3.50
N ALA A 246 20.68 -16.75 -4.01
CA ALA A 246 21.67 -17.41 -3.16
C ALA A 246 22.52 -16.34 -2.46
N HIS A 247 22.70 -16.49 -1.15
CA HIS A 247 23.30 -15.47 -0.31
C HIS A 247 24.02 -16.07 0.91
N PRO A 248 25.03 -15.37 1.47
CA PRO A 248 25.78 -15.85 2.63
C PRO A 248 24.90 -15.89 3.87
N THR A 249 25.23 -16.77 4.82
CA THR A 249 24.49 -16.87 6.09
C THR A 249 24.46 -15.53 6.83
N GLY A 250 23.26 -15.10 7.24
CA GLY A 250 23.07 -13.81 7.93
C GLY A 250 23.11 -12.58 7.03
N GLN A 251 23.23 -12.76 5.71
CA GLN A 251 23.24 -11.69 4.73
C GLN A 251 22.11 -11.86 3.70
N PRO A 252 20.83 -11.87 4.11
CA PRO A 252 19.70 -12.09 3.22
C PRO A 252 19.67 -11.06 2.08
N GLY A 253 19.68 -11.55 0.85
CA GLY A 253 19.76 -10.69 -0.31
C GLY A 253 19.70 -11.43 -1.64
N ALA A 254 19.69 -10.66 -2.72
CA ALA A 254 19.63 -11.17 -4.07
C ALA A 254 20.44 -10.29 -5.03
N VAL A 255 20.90 -10.90 -6.12
CA VAL A 255 21.45 -10.22 -7.29
C VAL A 255 20.37 -10.15 -8.37
N VAL A 256 20.26 -9.03 -9.07
CA VAL A 256 19.35 -8.84 -10.21
C VAL A 256 20.17 -8.25 -11.37
N ALA A 257 20.18 -8.94 -12.50
CA ALA A 257 20.91 -8.52 -13.70
C ALA A 257 20.19 -7.37 -14.43
N SER A 258 20.93 -6.59 -15.22
CA SER A 258 20.40 -5.39 -15.88
C SER A 258 19.28 -5.69 -16.89
N GLY A 259 19.42 -6.79 -17.64
CA GLY A 259 18.44 -7.30 -18.60
C GLY A 259 17.27 -8.09 -18.00
N ALA A 260 17.11 -8.07 -16.67
CA ALA A 260 16.03 -8.76 -15.99
C ALA A 260 14.64 -8.19 -16.31
N THR A 261 13.60 -8.99 -16.10
CA THR A 261 12.22 -8.55 -16.33
C THR A 261 11.68 -7.76 -15.13
N ARG A 262 10.59 -7.02 -15.32
CA ARG A 262 9.91 -6.28 -14.22
C ARG A 262 9.50 -7.16 -13.02
N TRP A 263 9.40 -8.48 -13.20
CA TRP A 263 8.99 -9.42 -12.15
C TRP A 263 10.18 -10.06 -11.42
N THR A 264 11.40 -9.95 -11.95
CA THR A 264 12.58 -10.64 -11.40
C THR A 264 12.93 -10.16 -10.00
N LEU A 265 12.82 -8.86 -9.70
CA LEU A 265 13.02 -8.35 -8.34
C LEU A 265 12.13 -9.06 -7.32
N GLY A 266 10.84 -9.15 -7.60
CA GLY A 266 9.89 -9.84 -6.72
C GLY A 266 10.20 -11.32 -6.60
N HIS A 267 10.53 -11.97 -7.72
CA HIS A 267 10.88 -13.39 -7.76
C HIS A 267 12.09 -13.74 -6.87
N GLU A 268 13.20 -13.00 -7.03
CA GLU A 268 14.41 -13.27 -6.24
C GLU A 268 14.17 -12.97 -4.75
N VAL A 269 13.46 -11.89 -4.42
CA VAL A 269 13.07 -11.63 -3.02
C VAL A 269 12.17 -12.74 -2.49
N GLY A 270 11.29 -13.32 -3.30
CA GLY A 270 10.50 -14.50 -2.95
C GLY A 270 11.37 -15.67 -2.50
N HIS A 271 12.45 -15.96 -3.24
CA HIS A 271 13.43 -16.95 -2.84
C HIS A 271 14.15 -16.59 -1.53
N VAL A 272 14.49 -15.32 -1.30
CA VAL A 272 15.07 -14.88 -0.01
C VAL A 272 14.10 -15.11 1.14
N LEU A 273 12.80 -14.93 0.92
CA LEU A 273 11.73 -15.18 1.89
C LEU A 273 11.36 -16.67 2.04
N GLY A 274 12.07 -17.57 1.35
CA GLY A 274 11.93 -19.01 1.50
C GLY A 274 11.15 -19.72 0.40
N LEU A 275 10.59 -19.00 -0.58
CA LEU A 275 9.81 -19.60 -1.67
C LEU A 275 10.67 -20.47 -2.59
N SER A 276 10.08 -21.50 -3.18
CA SER A 276 10.75 -22.37 -4.16
C SER A 276 10.08 -22.24 -5.51
N HIS A 277 10.78 -22.61 -6.58
CA HIS A 277 10.18 -22.60 -7.91
C HIS A 277 8.93 -23.47 -7.98
N VAL A 278 7.97 -23.04 -8.79
CA VAL A 278 6.77 -23.79 -9.18
C VAL A 278 6.76 -23.98 -10.69
N ASN A 279 6.09 -25.03 -11.17
CA ASN A 279 5.85 -25.21 -12.60
C ASN A 279 4.51 -24.61 -13.02
N ASN A 280 4.38 -23.29 -12.87
CA ASN A 280 3.17 -22.54 -13.24
C ASN A 280 3.54 -21.11 -13.66
N ASN A 281 3.23 -20.74 -14.90
CA ASN A 281 3.55 -19.42 -15.47
C ASN A 281 2.58 -18.30 -15.05
N ASP A 282 1.48 -18.62 -14.38
CA ASP A 282 0.61 -17.60 -13.79
C ASP A 282 1.11 -17.16 -12.40
N GLN A 283 2.10 -17.85 -11.82
CA GLN A 283 2.66 -17.55 -10.50
C GLN A 283 4.01 -16.87 -10.58
N LEU A 284 4.29 -16.02 -9.58
CA LEU A 284 5.54 -15.25 -9.53
C LEU A 284 6.77 -16.16 -9.52
N MET A 285 6.70 -17.28 -8.79
CA MET A 285 7.81 -18.21 -8.60
C MET A 285 7.96 -19.23 -9.74
N THR A 286 7.50 -18.92 -10.95
CA THR A 286 7.67 -19.83 -12.10
C THR A 286 9.13 -20.22 -12.31
N GLY A 287 9.41 -21.52 -12.38
CA GLY A 287 10.73 -22.07 -12.70
C GLY A 287 11.11 -21.98 -14.18
N ASN A 288 10.18 -21.52 -15.04
CA ASN A 288 10.39 -21.36 -16.49
C ASN A 288 10.93 -19.96 -16.86
N GLY A 289 11.35 -19.19 -15.85
CA GLY A 289 11.83 -17.81 -16.01
C GLY A 289 10.70 -16.79 -16.00
N THR A 290 10.96 -15.63 -15.39
CA THR A 290 9.99 -14.53 -15.20
C THR A 290 9.51 -13.89 -16.51
N SER A 291 10.23 -14.07 -17.61
CA SER A 291 9.78 -13.69 -18.96
C SER A 291 8.61 -14.52 -19.47
N SER A 292 8.40 -15.71 -18.89
CA SER A 292 7.36 -16.65 -19.30
C SER A 292 6.02 -16.40 -18.58
N ILE A 293 5.93 -15.36 -17.74
CA ILE A 293 4.72 -15.06 -16.96
C ILE A 293 3.56 -14.69 -17.90
N THR A 294 2.44 -15.39 -17.75
CA THR A 294 1.25 -15.28 -18.62
C THR A 294 0.10 -14.49 -18.02
N ASN A 295 0.05 -14.38 -16.68
CA ASN A 295 -0.98 -13.64 -15.95
C ASN A 295 -0.35 -12.46 -15.19
N PRO A 296 -0.23 -11.25 -15.77
CA PRO A 296 0.25 -10.08 -15.03
C PRO A 296 -0.90 -9.30 -14.35
N PRO A 297 -0.81 -8.94 -13.05
CA PRO A 297 0.25 -9.32 -12.11
C PRO A 297 0.17 -10.81 -11.73
N PRO A 298 1.32 -11.50 -11.59
CA PRO A 298 1.34 -12.91 -11.28
C PRO A 298 0.86 -13.18 -9.86
N ASP A 299 0.39 -14.40 -9.64
CA ASP A 299 -0.20 -14.83 -8.37
C ASP A 299 0.86 -15.31 -7.36
N LEU A 300 0.48 -15.28 -6.08
CA LEU A 300 1.09 -16.05 -4.99
C LEU A 300 0.06 -17.05 -4.45
N ALA A 301 0.43 -18.31 -4.38
CA ALA A 301 -0.39 -19.35 -3.77
C ALA A 301 -0.46 -19.21 -2.25
N THR A 302 -1.53 -19.71 -1.63
CA THR A 302 -1.73 -19.66 -0.17
C THR A 302 -0.56 -20.27 0.62
N SER A 303 0.07 -21.33 0.11
CA SER A 303 1.25 -21.95 0.71
C SER A 303 2.46 -21.03 0.67
N GLU A 304 2.68 -20.31 -0.44
CA GLU A 304 3.77 -19.35 -0.59
C GLU A 304 3.58 -18.17 0.37
N ILE A 305 2.37 -17.64 0.46
CA ILE A 305 2.00 -16.59 1.44
C ILE A 305 2.29 -17.06 2.86
N THR A 306 1.97 -18.31 3.19
CA THR A 306 2.26 -18.88 4.52
C THR A 306 3.77 -18.98 4.78
N THR A 307 4.55 -19.42 3.79
CA THR A 307 6.01 -19.46 3.89
C THR A 307 6.62 -18.08 4.09
N MET A 308 6.20 -17.09 3.30
CA MET A 308 6.66 -15.71 3.44
C MET A 308 6.33 -15.15 4.82
N ARG A 309 5.12 -15.39 5.33
CA ARG A 309 4.70 -14.96 6.67
C ARG A 309 5.56 -15.57 7.78
N ASN A 310 5.99 -16.81 7.62
CA ASN A 310 6.84 -17.51 8.59
C ASN A 310 8.33 -17.13 8.47
N SER A 311 8.72 -16.34 7.47
CA SER A 311 10.09 -15.85 7.33
C SER A 311 10.41 -14.84 8.44
N ASN A 312 11.59 -14.95 9.05
CA ASN A 312 12.10 -13.97 10.02
C ASN A 312 12.42 -12.60 9.38
N LEU A 313 12.50 -12.54 8.05
CA LEU A 313 12.69 -11.31 7.26
C LEU A 313 11.37 -10.60 6.99
N THR A 314 10.25 -11.29 7.21
CA THR A 314 8.93 -10.69 7.23
C THR A 314 8.68 -10.17 8.63
N ILE A 315 8.90 -8.87 8.81
CA ILE A 315 8.82 -8.25 10.11
C ILE A 315 7.34 -8.17 10.50
N ASN A 316 6.96 -8.82 11.60
CA ASN A 316 5.62 -8.74 12.15
C ASN A 316 5.25 -7.29 12.52
N PRO A 317 3.97 -6.91 12.41
CA PRO A 317 3.49 -5.62 12.85
C PRO A 317 3.64 -5.38 14.35
#